data_AF-A0A2M8WUA4-F1
#
_entry.id   AF-A0A2M8WUA4-F1
#
_cell.length_a   1.000
_cell.length_b   1.000
_cell.length_c   1.000
_cell.angle_alpha   90.00
_cell.angle_beta   90.00
_cell.angle_gamma   90.00
#
_symmetry.space_group_name_H-M   'P 1'
#
loop_
_entity.id
_entity.type
_entity.pdbx_description
1 polymer ?
#
loop_
_entity_poly.entity_id
_entity_poly.type
_entity_poly.pdbx_seq_one_letter_code
_entity_poly.pdbx_strand_id
1 'polypeptide(L)'
;MTERAAGAEAPGRALPTARTVALAAAADTVWVLVFAAIGRRSHDEHEGLVQVLATAWPFLAGLAAGWLAVRAWRRPLPLWPTGVWVWAATWALGMLLRLLTGQGIAPSFQVVAAVFLGLGLVGWRAVVHLVRRRRA
;
A
#
# COMPACT_ATOMS: atom_id res chain seq x y z
N MET A 1 16.42 -6.52 53.43
CA MET A 1 17.07 -7.28 52.35
C MET A 1 15.98 -8.01 51.58
N THR A 2 15.32 -7.31 50.66
CA THR A 2 14.31 -7.91 49.75
C THR A 2 14.33 -7.11 48.44
N GLU A 3 14.94 -7.76 47.46
CA GLU A 3 14.63 -7.83 46.03
C GLU A 3 14.21 -6.54 45.30
N ARG A 4 15.21 -5.96 44.62
CA ARG A 4 15.03 -5.29 43.33
C ARG A 4 14.39 -6.29 42.36
N ALA A 5 13.06 -6.23 42.22
CA ALA A 5 12.39 -6.84 41.08
C ALA A 5 12.94 -6.16 39.82
N ALA A 6 13.72 -6.93 39.08
CA ALA A 6 14.31 -6.54 37.81
C ALA A 6 13.24 -5.99 36.88
N GLY A 7 13.41 -4.74 36.48
CA GLY A 7 12.69 -4.19 35.33
C GLY A 7 13.03 -5.05 34.13
N ALA A 8 12.06 -5.83 33.66
CA ALA A 8 12.14 -6.45 32.36
C ALA A 8 12.25 -5.32 31.33
N GLU A 9 13.47 -5.04 30.85
CA GLU A 9 13.69 -4.23 29.67
C GLU A 9 12.87 -4.84 28.54
N ALA A 10 11.73 -4.23 28.23
CA ALA A 10 10.94 -4.60 27.07
C ALA A 10 11.89 -4.50 25.86
N PRO A 11 12.17 -5.60 25.14
CA PRO A 11 13.17 -5.59 24.07
C PRO A 11 12.86 -4.44 23.12
N GLY A 12 13.79 -3.49 23.03
CA GLY A 12 13.65 -2.29 22.23
C GLY A 12 13.25 -2.70 20.81
N ARG A 13 12.06 -2.30 20.35
CA ARG A 13 11.59 -2.64 19.01
C ARG A 13 12.60 -2.08 18.01
N ALA A 14 13.43 -2.96 17.44
CA ALA A 14 14.35 -2.59 16.37
C ALA A 14 13.55 -1.94 15.24
N LEU A 15 13.98 -0.74 14.83
CA LEU A 15 13.39 -0.06 13.69
C LEU A 15 13.69 -0.87 12.41
N PRO A 16 12.77 -0.90 11.43
CA PRO A 16 13.02 -1.56 10.16
C PRO A 16 14.21 -0.90 9.44
N THR A 17 15.00 -1.69 8.72
CA THR A 17 16.11 -1.17 7.92
C THR A 17 15.60 -0.29 6.77
N ALA A 18 16.41 0.68 6.33
CA ALA A 18 16.09 1.52 5.17
C ALA A 18 15.76 0.68 3.92
N ARG A 19 16.47 -0.44 3.73
CA ARG A 19 16.21 -1.40 2.66
C ARG A 19 14.81 -2.02 2.75
N THR A 20 14.37 -2.44 3.93
CA THR A 20 13.01 -2.98 4.13
C THR A 20 11.94 -1.95 3.79
N VAL A 21 12.15 -0.70 4.21
CA VAL A 21 11.23 0.40 3.92
C VAL A 21 11.16 0.66 2.41
N ALA A 22 12.32 0.78 1.75
CA ALA A 22 12.40 1.01 0.30
C ALA A 22 11.74 -0.11 -0.50
N LEU A 23 12.00 -1.38 -0.16
CA LEU A 23 11.39 -2.52 -0.84
C LEU A 23 9.86 -2.56 -0.67
N ALA A 24 9.35 -2.22 0.52
CA ALA A 24 7.92 -2.15 0.75
C ALA A 24 7.25 -1.03 -0.05
N ALA A 25 7.86 0.17 -0.07
CA ALA A 25 7.37 1.29 -0.86
C ALA A 25 7.41 0.98 -2.37
N ALA A 26 8.47 0.32 -2.85
CA ALA A 26 8.60 -0.12 -4.23
C ALA A 26 7.52 -1.15 -4.58
N ALA A 27 7.28 -2.15 -3.73
CA ALA A 27 6.23 -3.15 -3.95
C ALA A 27 4.84 -2.50 -4.05
N ASP A 28 4.52 -1.56 -3.16
CA ASP A 28 3.24 -0.83 -3.21
C ASP A 28 3.11 0.01 -4.49
N THR A 29 4.19 0.72 -4.86
CA THR A 29 4.23 1.54 -6.08
C THR A 29 4.06 0.70 -7.33
N VAL A 30 4.74 -0.44 -7.43
CA VAL A 30 4.62 -1.37 -8.54
C VAL A 30 3.18 -1.86 -8.67
N TRP A 31 2.51 -2.21 -7.58
CA TRP A 31 1.11 -2.64 -7.63
C TRP A 31 0.17 -1.55 -8.15
N VAL A 32 0.38 -0.29 -7.80
CA VAL A 32 -0.41 0.83 -8.34
C VAL A 32 -0.14 1.03 -9.84
N LEU A 33 1.12 0.93 -10.28
CA LEU A 33 1.47 1.05 -11.69
C LEU A 33 0.91 -0.12 -12.53
N VAL A 34 0.98 -1.34 -12.00
CA VAL A 34 0.41 -2.54 -12.63
C VAL A 34 -1.10 -2.40 -12.74
N PHE A 35 -1.77 -1.91 -11.69
CA PHE A 35 -3.21 -1.61 -11.74
C PHE A 35 -3.55 -0.65 -12.88
N ALA A 36 -2.83 0.48 -12.99
CA ALA A 36 -3.08 1.47 -14.02
C ALA A 36 -2.81 0.92 -15.44
N ALA A 37 -1.73 0.16 -15.62
CA ALA A 37 -1.38 -0.44 -16.90
C ALA A 37 -2.41 -1.50 -17.35
N ILE A 38 -2.80 -2.41 -16.45
CA ILE A 38 -3.81 -3.44 -16.75
C ILE A 38 -5.17 -2.80 -17.01
N GLY A 39 -5.59 -1.85 -16.16
CA GLY A 39 -6.88 -1.18 -16.32
C GLY A 39 -7.04 -0.52 -17.69
N ARG A 40 -6.00 0.17 -18.17
CA ARG A 40 -6.01 0.80 -19.51
C ARG A 40 -6.06 -0.23 -20.65
N ARG A 41 -5.26 -1.30 -20.56
CA ARG A 41 -5.28 -2.38 -21.56
C ARG A 41 -6.65 -3.05 -21.68
N SER A 42 -7.31 -3.28 -20.55
CA SER A 42 -8.65 -3.89 -20.54
C SER A 42 -9.74 -3.03 -21.18
N HIS A 43 -9.48 -1.74 -21.40
CA HIS A 43 -10.41 -0.80 -22.02
C HIS A 43 -9.98 -0.36 -23.43
N ASP A 44 -9.01 -1.05 -24.06
CA ASP A 44 -8.43 -0.71 -25.37
C ASP A 44 -7.93 0.75 -25.47
N GLU A 45 -7.51 1.33 -24.34
CA GLU A 45 -7.00 2.69 -24.31
C GLU A 45 -5.53 2.74 -24.78
N HIS A 46 -5.11 3.84 -25.42
CA HIS A 46 -3.76 3.98 -25.97
C HIS A 46 -2.66 3.66 -24.94
N GLU A 47 -1.68 2.83 -25.35
CA GLU A 47 -0.61 2.26 -24.50
C GLU A 47 0.68 3.11 -24.48
N GLY A 48 0.62 4.33 -23.94
CA GLY A 48 1.83 5.11 -23.68
C GLY A 48 2.12 5.30 -22.19
N LEU A 49 3.40 5.45 -21.85
CA LEU A 49 3.87 5.68 -20.48
C LEU A 49 3.16 6.87 -19.82
N VAL A 50 3.00 7.97 -20.56
CA VAL A 50 2.31 9.18 -20.07
C VAL A 50 0.88 8.87 -19.67
N GLN A 51 0.17 8.05 -20.44
CA GLN A 51 -1.22 7.72 -20.15
C GLN A 51 -1.35 6.75 -18.97
N VAL A 52 -0.41 5.81 -18.81
CA VAL A 52 -0.34 4.98 -17.60
C VAL A 52 -0.11 5.85 -16.36
N LEU A 53 0.81 6.82 -16.43
CA LEU A 53 1.05 7.76 -15.34
C LEU A 53 -0.15 8.68 -15.09
N ALA A 54 -0.87 9.10 -16.14
CA ALA A 54 -2.10 9.88 -16.03
C ALA A 54 -3.20 9.13 -15.26
N THR A 55 -3.31 7.82 -15.46
CA THR A 55 -4.23 6.95 -14.70
C THR A 55 -3.72 6.65 -13.29
N ALA A 56 -2.41 6.49 -13.11
CA ALA A 56 -1.80 6.07 -11.85
C ALA A 56 -1.68 7.19 -10.81
N TRP A 57 -1.40 8.44 -11.23
CA TRP A 57 -1.05 9.53 -10.30
C TRP A 57 -2.07 9.78 -9.18
N PRO A 58 -3.41 9.69 -9.36
CA PRO A 58 -4.36 9.88 -8.28
C PRO A 58 -4.16 8.85 -7.16
N PHE A 59 -3.91 7.60 -7.54
CA PHE A 59 -3.67 6.50 -6.61
C PHE A 59 -2.28 6.57 -5.99
N LEU A 60 -1.25 6.97 -6.75
CA LEU A 60 0.08 7.20 -6.19
C LEU A 60 0.07 8.32 -5.14
N ALA A 61 -0.70 9.39 -5.37
CA ALA A 61 -0.91 10.43 -4.37
C ALA A 61 -1.62 9.88 -3.11
N GLY A 62 -2.67 9.07 -3.29
CA GLY A 62 -3.34 8.38 -2.19
C GLY A 62 -2.43 7.41 -1.42
N LEU A 63 -1.56 6.69 -2.13
CA LEU A 63 -0.55 5.79 -1.56
C LEU A 63 0.45 6.55 -0.70
N ALA A 64 0.99 7.66 -1.22
CA ALA A 64 1.90 8.52 -0.49
C ALA A 64 1.26 9.10 0.77
N ALA A 65 0.03 9.60 0.66
CA ALA A 65 -0.74 10.11 1.79
C ALA A 65 -1.01 9.03 2.85
N GLY A 66 -1.39 7.82 2.42
CA GLY A 66 -1.57 6.66 3.30
C GLY A 66 -0.29 6.32 4.07
N TRP A 67 0.83 6.23 3.37
CA TRP A 67 2.15 5.99 3.97
C TRP A 67 2.51 7.04 5.02
N LEU A 68 2.28 8.31 4.72
CA LEU A 68 2.51 9.44 5.64
C LEU A 68 1.60 9.35 6.87
N ALA A 69 0.29 9.12 6.67
CA ALA A 69 -0.71 9.09 7.73
C ALA A 69 -0.41 8.03 8.79
N VAL A 70 -0.05 6.82 8.38
CA VAL A 70 0.29 5.74 9.33
C VAL A 70 1.78 5.64 9.66
N ARG A 71 2.60 6.55 9.13
CA ARG A 71 4.07 6.53 9.25
C ARG A 71 4.62 5.15 8.90
N ALA A 72 4.22 4.62 7.75
CA ALA A 72 4.44 3.23 7.35
C ALA A 72 5.94 2.83 7.38
N TRP A 73 6.87 3.78 7.22
CA TRP A 73 8.31 3.54 7.40
C TRP A 73 8.69 3.02 8.79
N ARG A 74 7.89 3.23 9.84
CA ARG A 74 8.13 2.67 11.17
C ARG A 74 7.76 1.19 11.25
N ARG A 75 6.77 0.76 10.47
CA ARG A 75 6.24 -0.62 10.45
C ARG A 75 5.66 -0.93 9.05
N PRO A 76 6.49 -1.24 8.05
CA PRO A 76 6.01 -1.36 6.67
C PRO A 76 5.33 -2.70 6.35
N LEU A 77 5.65 -3.75 7.11
CA LEU A 77 5.23 -5.14 6.84
C LEU A 77 3.89 -5.61 7.45
N PRO A 78 3.41 -5.08 8.60
CA PRO A 78 2.15 -5.54 9.17
C PRO A 78 0.95 -5.34 8.24
N LEU A 79 0.06 -6.34 8.20
CA LEU A 79 -1.23 -6.28 7.53
C LEU A 79 -2.13 -5.18 8.12
N TRP A 80 -2.29 -5.21 9.44
CA TRP A 80 -3.04 -4.23 10.21
C TRP A 80 -2.10 -3.58 11.24
N PRO A 81 -2.14 -2.25 11.42
CA PRO A 81 -2.99 -1.31 10.69
C PRO A 81 -2.40 -0.87 9.33
N THR A 82 -1.10 -1.06 9.09
CA THR A 82 -0.38 -0.45 7.94
C THR A 82 -0.98 -0.79 6.59
N GLY A 83 -1.07 -2.08 6.22
CA GLY A 83 -1.54 -2.49 4.90
C GLY A 83 -2.95 -2.02 4.59
N VAL A 84 -3.88 -2.17 5.55
CA VAL A 84 -5.29 -1.79 5.35
C VAL A 84 -5.47 -0.28 5.24
N TRP A 85 -4.79 0.53 6.05
CA TRP A 85 -4.88 1.99 5.92
C TRP A 85 -4.23 2.51 4.65
N VAL A 86 -3.08 1.96 4.28
CA VAL A 86 -2.41 2.33 3.02
C VAL A 86 -3.32 2.01 1.84
N TRP A 87 -3.96 0.83 1.83
CA TRP A 87 -4.95 0.46 0.82
C TRP A 87 -6.16 1.40 0.80
N ALA A 88 -6.79 1.63 1.96
CA ALA A 88 -7.97 2.47 2.07
C ALA A 88 -7.68 3.91 1.60
N ALA A 89 -6.54 4.48 2.00
CA ALA A 89 -6.11 5.80 1.55
C ALA A 89 -5.83 5.83 0.04
N THR A 90 -5.13 4.82 -0.50
CA THR A 90 -4.83 4.71 -1.93
C THR A 90 -6.11 4.70 -2.76
N TRP A 91 -7.10 3.89 -2.35
CA TRP A 91 -8.37 3.78 -3.05
C TRP A 91 -9.24 5.04 -2.88
N ALA A 92 -9.48 5.48 -1.64
CA ALA A 92 -10.39 6.58 -1.37
C ALA A 92 -9.88 7.92 -1.92
N LEU A 93 -8.60 8.24 -1.69
CA LEU A 93 -8.00 9.47 -2.22
C LEU A 93 -7.79 9.37 -3.73
N GLY A 94 -7.48 8.18 -4.25
CA GLY A 94 -7.43 7.95 -5.69
C GLY A 94 -8.77 8.24 -6.37
N MET A 95 -9.88 7.71 -5.84
CA MET A 95 -11.23 8.00 -6.33
C MET A 95 -11.57 9.49 -6.21
N LEU A 96 -11.26 10.10 -5.08
CA LEU A 96 -11.53 11.52 -4.84
C LEU A 96 -10.77 12.39 -5.86
N LEU A 97 -9.48 12.15 -6.06
CA LEU A 97 -8.67 12.91 -7.02
C LEU A 97 -9.15 12.68 -8.46
N ARG A 98 -9.56 11.46 -8.82
CA ARG A 98 -10.17 11.20 -10.12
C ARG A 98 -11.47 11.97 -10.34
N LEU A 99 -12.32 12.03 -9.31
CA LEU A 99 -13.55 12.82 -9.37
C LEU A 99 -13.25 14.30 -9.56
N LEU A 100 -12.32 14.85 -8.78
CA LEU A 100 -11.93 16.26 -8.83
C LEU A 100 -11.22 16.64 -10.15
N THR A 101 -10.62 15.69 -10.84
CA THR A 101 -9.91 15.91 -12.12
C THR A 101 -10.67 15.43 -13.35
N GLY A 102 -11.94 15.03 -13.19
CA GLY A 102 -12.79 14.64 -14.31
C GLY A 102 -12.46 13.30 -14.97
N GLN A 103 -11.69 12.42 -14.32
CA GLN A 103 -11.27 11.12 -14.86
C GLN A 103 -12.34 10.02 -14.75
N GLY A 104 -13.52 10.33 -14.19
CA GLY A 104 -14.62 9.38 -14.01
C GLY A 104 -14.42 8.37 -12.88
N ILE A 105 -15.54 7.92 -12.31
CA ILE A 105 -15.62 6.98 -11.17
C ILE A 105 -16.76 5.98 -11.35
N ALA A 106 -16.80 5.28 -12.50
CA ALA A 106 -17.84 4.28 -12.76
C ALA A 106 -17.93 3.26 -11.61
N PRO A 107 -19.15 2.83 -11.19
CA PRO A 107 -19.29 1.93 -10.04
C PRO A 107 -18.48 0.63 -10.16
N SER A 108 -18.41 0.06 -11.36
CA SER A 108 -17.59 -1.12 -11.65
C SER A 108 -16.10 -0.86 -11.45
N PHE A 109 -15.60 0.29 -11.93
CA PHE A 109 -14.22 0.71 -11.76
C PHE A 109 -13.86 0.86 -10.27
N GLN A 110 -14.75 1.44 -9.45
CA GLN A 110 -14.50 1.60 -8.02
C GLN A 110 -14.30 0.25 -7.32
N VAL A 111 -15.13 -0.75 -7.64
CA VAL A 111 -15.06 -2.10 -7.07
C VAL A 111 -13.80 -2.82 -7.54
N VAL A 112 -13.52 -2.83 -8.85
CA VAL A 112 -12.33 -3.49 -9.40
C VAL A 112 -11.06 -2.84 -8.86
N ALA A 113 -11.00 -1.50 -8.78
CA ALA A 113 -9.87 -0.77 -8.19
C ALA A 113 -9.69 -1.14 -6.71
N ALA A 114 -10.76 -1.14 -5.92
CA ALA A 114 -10.70 -1.53 -4.50
C ALA A 114 -10.13 -2.94 -4.33
N VAL A 115 -10.66 -3.91 -5.07
CA VAL A 115 -10.26 -5.32 -4.99
C VAL A 115 -8.82 -5.50 -5.46
N PHE A 116 -8.47 -4.96 -6.64
CA PHE A 116 -7.13 -5.13 -7.20
C PHE A 116 -6.05 -4.48 -6.31
N LEU A 117 -6.28 -3.24 -5.86
CA LEU A 117 -5.38 -2.56 -4.93
C LEU A 117 -5.32 -3.28 -3.57
N GLY A 118 -6.44 -3.83 -3.11
CA GLY A 118 -6.49 -4.60 -1.86
C GLY A 118 -5.64 -5.87 -1.96
N LEU A 119 -5.83 -6.64 -3.03
CA LEU A 119 -5.03 -7.83 -3.30
C LEU A 119 -3.54 -7.50 -3.48
N GLY A 120 -3.22 -6.42 -4.16
CA GLY A 120 -1.84 -5.96 -4.30
C GLY A 120 -1.24 -5.56 -2.97
N LEU A 121 -1.73 -4.44 -2.40
CA LEU A 121 -1.15 -3.78 -1.24
C LEU A 121 -1.27 -4.62 0.05
N VAL A 122 -2.42 -5.23 0.31
CA VAL A 122 -2.62 -6.06 1.51
C VAL A 122 -2.11 -7.49 1.26
N GLY A 123 -2.33 -8.05 0.07
CA GLY A 123 -2.00 -9.45 -0.22
C GLY A 123 -0.50 -9.76 -0.17
N TRP A 124 0.39 -8.90 -0.68
CA TRP A 124 1.83 -9.17 -0.59
C TRP A 124 2.30 -9.18 0.88
N ARG A 125 1.72 -8.32 1.74
CA ARG A 125 1.98 -8.33 3.19
C ARG A 125 1.45 -9.61 3.84
N ALA A 126 0.32 -10.13 3.38
CA ALA A 126 -0.23 -11.41 3.84
C ALA A 126 0.73 -12.55 3.53
N VAL A 127 1.27 -12.59 2.30
CA VAL A 127 2.26 -13.58 1.88
C VAL A 127 3.52 -13.51 2.75
N VAL A 128 4.06 -12.30 2.99
CA VAL A 128 5.21 -12.13 3.89
C VAL A 128 4.90 -12.65 5.29
N HIS A 129 3.72 -12.36 5.83
CA HIS A 129 3.34 -12.82 7.16
C HIS A 129 3.23 -14.36 7.22
N LEU A 130 2.64 -14.99 6.21
CA LEU A 130 2.52 -16.45 6.08
C LEU A 130 3.90 -17.12 5.96
N VAL A 131 4.78 -16.59 5.11
CA VAL A 131 6.15 -17.13 4.94
C VAL A 131 6.96 -17.02 6.23
N ARG A 132 6.83 -15.91 6.97
CA ARG A 132 7.51 -15.74 8.27
C ARG A 132 6.98 -16.69 9.34
N ARG A 133 5.67 -16.96 9.36
CA ARG A 133 5.07 -17.95 10.27
C ARG A 133 5.55 -19.38 9.99
N ARG A 134 5.79 -19.74 8.72
CA ARG A 134 6.27 -21.08 8.34
C ARG A 134 7.76 -21.32 8.62
N ARG A 135 8.53 -20.26 8.88
CA ARG A 135 9.98 -20.32 9.15
C ARG A 135 10.31 -20.26 10.65
N ALA A 136 9.31 -19.99 11.49
CA ALA A 136 9.42 -19.99 12.95
C ALA A 136 8.98 -21.35 13.49
#